data_AF-A0A327Z102-F1
#
_entry.id   AF-A0A327Z102-F1
#
_cell.length_a   1.000
_cell.length_b   1.000
_cell.length_c   1.000
_cell.angle_alpha   90.00
_cell.angle_beta   90.00
_cell.angle_gamma   90.00
#
_symmetry.space_group_name_H-M   'P 1'
#
loop_
_entity.id
_entity.type
_entity.pdbx_description
1 polymer ?
#
loop_
_entity_poly.entity_id
_entity_poly.type
_entity_poly.pdbx_seq_one_letter_code
_entity_poly.pdbx_strand_id
1 'polypeptide(L)'
;MLEEKDRRALAEIEQRLITGDPAFARRMRARRAPRGRPFPIVPLLLVTVFLALPFVGLFLGPTAALIVADLAAVTVVVVLVLRHRRGENRS
;
A
#
# COMPACT_ATOMS: atom_id res chain seq x y z
N MET A 1 1.78 3.40 -30.96
CA MET A 1 0.66 2.46 -31.13
C MET A 1 1.26 1.16 -31.63
N LEU A 2 1.09 0.06 -30.89
CA LEU A 2 1.53 -1.25 -31.39
C LEU A 2 0.72 -1.56 -32.64
N GLU A 3 1.40 -1.97 -33.70
CA GLU A 3 0.76 -2.35 -34.96
C GLU A 3 -0.16 -3.55 -34.72
N GLU A 4 -1.27 -3.63 -35.45
CA GLU A 4 -2.27 -4.70 -35.25
C GLU A 4 -1.65 -6.11 -35.48
N LYS A 5 -0.58 -6.17 -36.28
CA LYS A 5 0.26 -7.37 -36.47
C LYS A 5 1.00 -7.78 -35.19
N ASP A 6 1.59 -6.83 -34.47
CA ASP A 6 2.32 -7.12 -33.23
C ASP A 6 1.38 -7.65 -32.15
N ARG A 7 0.15 -7.12 -32.08
CA ARG A 7 -0.88 -7.64 -31.16
C ARG A 7 -1.24 -9.09 -31.47
N ARG A 8 -1.39 -9.45 -32.74
CA ARG A 8 -1.71 -10.83 -33.16
C ARG A 8 -0.55 -11.78 -32.86
N ALA A 9 0.68 -11.36 -33.16
CA ALA A 9 1.87 -12.16 -32.86
C ALA A 9 2.02 -12.40 -31.34
N LEU A 10 1.79 -11.36 -30.52
CA LEU A 10 1.80 -11.49 -29.07
C LEU A 10 0.73 -12.43 -28.53
N ALA A 11 -0.49 -12.37 -29.08
CA ALA A 11 -1.60 -13.25 -28.67
C ALA A 11 -1.30 -14.72 -28.99
N GLU A 12 -0.69 -15.00 -30.14
CA GLU A 12 -0.29 -16.37 -30.50
C GLU A 12 0.79 -16.92 -29.55
N ILE A 13 1.78 -16.09 -29.22
CA ILE A 13 2.84 -16.44 -28.26
C ILE A 13 2.24 -16.74 -26.89
N GLU A 14 1.35 -15.88 -26.40
CA GLU A 14 0.69 -16.07 -25.10
C GLU A 14 -0.12 -17.38 -25.07
N GLN A 15 -0.83 -17.70 -26.16
CA GLN A 15 -1.60 -18.93 -26.26
C GLN A 15 -0.71 -20.18 -26.30
N ARG A 16 0.43 -20.15 -27.00
CA ARG A 16 1.40 -21.25 -26.98
C ARG A 16 2.03 -21.43 -25.60
N LEU A 17 2.34 -20.35 -24.90
CA LEU A 17 2.89 -20.44 -23.54
C LEU A 17 1.90 -21.03 -22.53
N ILE A 18 0.61 -20.69 -22.64
CA ILE A 18 -0.43 -21.24 -21.74
C ILE A 18 -0.56 -22.76 -21.91
N THR A 19 -0.50 -23.24 -23.16
CA THR A 19 -0.62 -24.67 -23.47
C THR A 19 0.65 -25.45 -23.14
N GLY A 20 1.83 -24.84 -23.32
CA GLY A 20 3.12 -25.50 -23.08
C GLY A 20 3.58 -25.50 -21.61
N ASP A 21 3.32 -24.42 -20.85
CA ASP A 21 3.64 -24.32 -19.42
C ASP A 21 2.59 -23.47 -18.67
N PRO A 22 1.49 -24.08 -18.20
CA PRO A 22 0.46 -23.37 -17.44
C PRO A 22 0.97 -22.84 -16.09
N ALA A 23 2.03 -23.44 -15.53
CA ALA A 23 2.62 -22.97 -14.28
C ALA A 23 3.39 -21.66 -14.48
N PHE A 24 4.11 -21.50 -15.60
CA PHE A 24 4.74 -20.23 -15.98
C PHE A 24 3.71 -19.12 -16.23
N ALA A 25 2.63 -19.41 -16.96
CA ALA A 25 1.56 -18.46 -17.20
C ALA A 25 0.93 -17.96 -15.87
N ARG A 26 0.73 -18.86 -14.90
CA ARG A 26 0.29 -18.51 -13.54
C ARG A 26 1.29 -17.60 -12.82
N ARG A 27 2.59 -17.89 -12.87
CA ARG A 27 3.64 -17.06 -12.24
C ARG A 27 3.71 -15.66 -12.87
N MET A 28 3.57 -15.56 -14.18
CA MET A 28 3.59 -14.29 -14.91
C MET A 28 2.36 -13.44 -14.58
N ARG A 29 1.16 -14.03 -14.52
CA ARG A 29 -0.06 -13.36 -14.07
C ARG A 29 -0.01 -12.95 -12.60
N ALA A 30 0.59 -13.76 -11.73
CA ALA A 30 0.76 -13.42 -10.31
C ALA A 30 1.71 -12.23 -10.10
N ARG A 31 2.71 -12.01 -10.98
CA ARG A 31 3.54 -10.79 -10.97
C ARG A 31 2.80 -9.55 -11.51
N ARG A 32 1.87 -9.75 -12.45
CA ARG A 32 1.10 -8.67 -13.10
C ARG A 32 -0.15 -8.26 -12.31
N ALA A 33 -0.66 -9.13 -11.45
CA ALA A 33 -1.70 -8.77 -10.49
C ALA A 33 -1.19 -7.57 -9.68
N PRO A 34 -1.90 -6.42 -9.70
CA PRO A 34 -1.52 -5.30 -8.86
C PRO A 34 -1.67 -5.78 -7.42
N ARG A 35 -0.55 -6.16 -6.78
CA ARG A 35 -0.50 -6.33 -5.33
C ARG A 35 -1.06 -5.03 -4.78
N GLY A 36 -2.28 -5.10 -4.23
CA GLY A 36 -3.12 -3.95 -3.91
C GLY A 36 -2.24 -2.85 -3.34
N ARG A 37 -2.23 -1.70 -4.02
CA ARG A 37 -1.40 -0.55 -3.63
C ARG A 37 -1.56 -0.38 -2.11
N PRO A 38 -0.48 -0.48 -1.32
CA PRO A 38 -0.59 -0.32 0.12
C PRO A 38 -1.28 1.02 0.35
N PHE A 39 -2.42 0.97 1.04
CA PHE A 39 -3.22 2.15 1.32
C PHE A 39 -2.27 3.23 1.87
N PRO A 40 -2.34 4.48 1.39
CA PRO A 40 -1.32 5.49 1.65
C PRO A 40 -1.49 6.08 3.06
N ILE A 41 -1.37 5.22 4.08
CA ILE A 41 -1.57 5.53 5.49
C ILE A 41 -0.51 6.52 5.98
N VAL A 42 0.73 6.39 5.51
CA VAL A 42 1.84 7.28 5.91
C VAL A 42 1.59 8.74 5.50
N PRO A 43 1.34 9.06 4.21
CA PRO A 43 1.05 10.44 3.83
C PRO A 43 -0.27 10.95 4.42
N LEU A 44 -1.28 10.08 4.61
CA LEU A 44 -2.51 10.46 5.30
C LEU A 44 -2.24 10.89 6.74
N LEU A 45 -1.48 10.07 7.48
CA LEU A 45 -1.08 10.36 8.87
C LEU A 45 -0.25 11.64 8.96
N LEU A 46 0.67 11.85 8.01
CA LEU A 46 1.49 13.06 7.95
C LEU A 46 0.63 14.32 7.76
N VAL A 47 -0.35 14.26 6.85
CA VAL A 47 -1.30 15.36 6.61
C VAL A 47 -2.16 15.61 7.85
N THR A 48 -2.66 14.55 8.50
CA THR A 48 -3.46 14.69 9.73
C THR A 48 -2.65 15.35 10.85
N VAL A 49 -1.40 14.94 11.05
CA VAL A 49 -0.51 15.55 12.07
C VAL A 49 -0.23 17.02 11.73
N PHE A 50 0.08 17.32 10.47
CA PHE A 50 0.33 18.69 10.03
C PHE A 50 -0.89 19.60 10.24
N LEU A 51 -2.09 19.09 9.94
CA LEU A 51 -3.34 19.84 10.10
C LEU A 51 -3.70 20.04 11.58
N ALA A 52 -3.35 19.10 12.45
CA ALA A 52 -3.56 19.22 13.90
C ALA A 52 -2.57 20.18 14.58
N LEU A 53 -1.33 20.25 14.10
CA LEU A 53 -0.24 21.08 14.66
C LEU A 53 -0.62 22.54 15.00
N PRO A 54 -1.27 23.32 14.09
CA PRO A 54 -1.65 24.70 14.39
C PRO A 54 -2.75 24.78 15.47
N PHE A 55 -3.65 23.82 15.56
CA PHE A 55 -4.70 23.80 16.60
C PHE A 55 -4.11 23.50 17.99
N VAL A 56 -3.09 22.64 18.05
CA VAL A 56 -2.30 22.38 19.27
C VAL A 56 -1.60 23.65 19.74
N GLY A 57 -0.96 24.37 18.80
CA GLY A 57 -0.29 25.64 19.08
C GLY A 57 -1.24 26.76 19.50
N LEU A 58 -2.46 26.78 18.93
CA LEU A 58 -3.43 27.85 19.15
C LEU A 58 -4.24 27.70 20.45
N PHE A 59 -4.56 26.46 20.88
CA PHE A 59 -5.59 26.26 21.91
C PHE A 59 -5.09 26.00 23.34
N LEU A 60 -3.90 25.44 23.60
CA LEU A 60 -3.66 24.83 24.94
C LEU A 60 -2.31 25.09 25.62
N GLY A 61 -1.34 25.77 25.00
CA GLY A 61 -0.03 25.93 25.63
C GLY A 61 0.68 24.58 25.91
N PRO A 62 1.67 24.52 26.83
CA PRO A 62 2.60 23.38 26.96
C PRO A 62 1.92 22.02 27.21
N THR A 63 0.76 22.01 27.85
CA THR A 63 0.03 20.81 28.24
C THR A 63 -0.65 20.11 27.05
N ALA A 64 -1.03 20.84 25.99
CA ALA A 64 -1.54 20.21 24.76
C ALA A 64 -0.49 19.40 24.04
N ALA A 65 0.75 19.91 24.01
CA ALA A 65 1.82 19.28 23.30
C ALA A 65 2.06 17.86 23.83
N LEU A 66 1.94 17.67 25.14
CA LEU A 66 2.02 16.36 25.79
C LEU A 66 0.87 15.43 25.39
N ILE A 67 -0.37 15.93 25.40
CA ILE A 67 -1.55 15.12 25.03
C ILE A 67 -1.48 14.68 23.56
N VAL A 68 -1.07 15.58 22.66
CA VAL A 68 -0.97 15.26 21.23
C VAL A 68 0.22 14.35 20.93
N ALA A 69 1.36 14.54 21.61
CA ALA A 69 2.48 13.62 21.50
C ALA A 69 2.09 12.20 21.95
N ASP A 70 1.34 12.09 23.05
CA ASP A 70 0.87 10.81 23.57
C ASP A 70 -0.12 10.14 22.61
N LEU A 71 -1.10 10.89 22.08
CA LEU A 71 -2.02 10.40 21.05
C LEU A 71 -1.30 9.95 19.77
N ALA A 72 -0.29 10.69 19.33
CA ALA A 72 0.52 10.33 18.16
C ALA A 72 1.31 9.05 18.41
N ALA A 73 1.94 8.91 19.59
CA ALA A 73 2.67 7.71 19.98
C ALA A 73 1.73 6.49 20.03
N VAL A 74 0.57 6.60 20.67
CA VAL A 74 -0.45 5.54 20.72
C VAL A 74 -0.90 5.15 19.31
N THR A 75 -1.15 6.13 18.44
CA THR A 75 -1.56 5.87 17.06
C THR A 75 -0.49 5.10 16.28
N VAL A 76 0.78 5.49 16.41
CA VAL A 76 1.91 4.79 15.77
C VAL A 76 2.02 3.35 16.28
N VAL A 77 1.91 3.14 17.59
CA VAL A 77 1.94 1.81 18.20
C VAL A 77 0.79 0.95 17.70
N VAL A 78 -0.44 1.48 17.68
CA VAL A 78 -1.62 0.77 17.17
C VAL A 78 -1.43 0.39 15.70
N VAL A 79 -0.93 1.30 14.86
CA VAL A 79 -0.64 1.03 13.44
C VAL A 79 0.43 -0.07 13.30
N LEU A 80 1.49 -0.02 14.10
CA LEU A 80 2.55 -1.05 14.10
C LEU A 80 2.00 -2.42 14.51
N VAL A 81 1.21 -2.49 15.58
CA VAL A 81 0.58 -3.73 16.06
C VAL A 81 -0.38 -4.29 15.01
N LEU A 82 -1.22 -3.44 14.41
CA LEU A 82 -2.14 -3.86 13.36
C LEU A 82 -1.39 -4.35 12.10
N ARG A 83 -0.26 -3.73 11.75
CA ARG A 83 0.61 -4.19 10.65
C ARG A 83 1.28 -5.52 10.98
N HIS A 84 1.76 -5.71 12.20
CA HIS A 84 2.38 -6.96 12.64
C HIS A 84 1.36 -8.11 12.58
N ARG A 85 0.17 -7.91 13.16
CA ARG A 85 -0.91 -8.91 13.12
C ARG A 85 -1.40 -9.24 11.71
N ARG A 86 -1.36 -8.29 10.78
CA ARG A 86 -1.64 -8.54 9.36
C ARG A 86 -0.52 -9.30 8.63
N GLY A 87 0.72 -9.22 9.11
CA GLY A 87 1.84 -10.00 8.61
C GLY A 87 1.79 -11.46 9.09
N GLU A 88 1.35 -11.67 10.32
CA GLU A 88 1.24 -12.99 10.95
C GLU A 88 0.15 -13.87 10.34
N ASN A 89 -0.98 -13.28 9.92
CA ASN A 89 -2.08 -13.99 9.25
C ASN A 89 -1.77 -14.43 7.79
N ARG A 90 -0.51 -14.32 7.36
CA ARG A 90 -0.02 -14.73 6.03
C ARG A 90 1.07 -15.81 6.07
N SER A 91 1.44 -16.31 7.25
CA SER A 91 2.35 -17.45 7.40
C SER A 91 1.63 -18.77 7.59
#